data_AF-A0A2T0K1H4-F1
#
_entry.id   AF-A0A2T0K1H4-F1
#
_cell.length_a   1.000
_cell.length_b   1.000
_cell.length_c   1.000
_cell.angle_alpha   90.00
_cell.angle_beta   90.00
_cell.angle_gamma   90.00
#
_symmetry.space_group_name_H-M   'P 1'
#
loop_
_entity.id
_entity.type
_entity.pdbx_description
1 polymer ?
#
loop_
_entity_poly.entity_id
_entity_poly.type
_entity_poly.pdbx_seq_one_letter_code
_entity_poly.pdbx_strand_id
1 'polypeptide(L)'
;MNGGDHDHGHDDHAHEEEVQKIFAPSGVFAVSIFEDGVPPVFRITPATQTSRLDATAVSVTTVQPDGTQQVFALADRGDYLESKEDIPEPHSFKAIVRMPDGEFGVEFEEHEHHDDADEAATRDHNIGAA
;
A
#
# COMPACT_ATOMS: atom_id res chain seq x y z
N MET A 1 -43.99 4.97 22.56
CA MET A 1 -43.81 4.33 21.23
C MET A 1 -42.56 4.97 20.64
N ASN A 2 -41.57 4.13 20.35
CA ASN A 2 -40.18 4.48 19.98
C ASN A 2 -40.04 5.09 18.58
N GLY A 3 -38.89 5.73 18.35
CA GLY A 3 -38.22 5.84 17.04
C GLY A 3 -37.97 7.30 16.63
N GLY A 4 -36.76 7.77 16.32
CA GLY A 4 -35.55 7.05 16.00
C GLY A 4 -34.29 7.83 16.38
N ASP A 5 -33.31 7.03 16.72
CA ASP A 5 -31.99 7.32 17.25
C ASP A 5 -31.11 8.02 16.21
N HIS A 6 -30.30 8.96 16.70
CA HIS A 6 -29.10 9.42 16.01
C HIS A 6 -28.04 8.32 16.13
N ASP A 7 -27.60 7.78 15.00
CA ASP A 7 -26.40 6.95 14.93
C ASP A 7 -25.44 7.59 13.93
N HIS A 8 -24.37 8.17 14.48
CA HIS A 8 -23.16 8.55 13.78
C HIS A 8 -22.19 7.36 13.86
N GLY A 9 -21.50 7.05 12.78
CA GLY A 9 -20.38 6.10 12.75
C GLY A 9 -20.61 5.04 11.67
N HIS A 10 -19.68 4.73 10.79
CA HIS A 10 -18.24 4.99 10.75
C HIS A 10 -17.90 4.94 9.27
N ASP A 11 -17.24 5.97 8.75
CA ASP A 11 -16.58 5.85 7.46
C ASP A 11 -15.34 5.00 7.71
N ASP A 12 -15.46 3.70 7.42
CA ASP A 12 -14.31 2.80 7.38
C ASP A 12 -13.57 3.11 6.07
N HIS A 13 -12.83 4.21 6.06
CA HIS A 13 -11.79 4.48 5.07
C HIS A 13 -10.72 3.40 5.24
N ALA A 14 -10.96 2.23 4.63
CA ALA A 14 -9.94 1.22 4.47
C ALA A 14 -8.74 1.90 3.82
N HIS A 15 -7.63 1.99 4.55
CA HIS A 15 -6.35 2.43 3.99
C HIS A 15 -6.05 1.51 2.82
N GLU A 16 -6.29 1.97 1.59
CA GLU A 16 -5.92 1.23 0.40
C GLU A 16 -4.39 1.20 0.40
N GLU A 17 -3.80 0.06 0.78
CA GLU A 17 -2.36 -0.17 0.71
C GLU A 17 -1.87 0.27 -0.68
N GLU A 18 -0.93 1.22 -0.74
CA GLU A 18 -0.40 1.63 -2.03
C GLU A 18 0.35 0.44 -2.65
N VAL A 19 -0.09 0.00 -3.85
CA VAL A 19 0.49 -1.17 -4.53
C VAL A 19 1.20 -0.76 -5.81
N GLN A 20 2.52 -0.94 -5.82
CA GLN A 20 3.38 -0.76 -6.98
C GLN A 20 3.64 -2.08 -7.70
N LYS A 21 3.65 -2.08 -9.05
CA LYS A 21 3.87 -3.31 -9.85
C LYS A 21 5.24 -3.31 -10.51
N ILE A 22 5.97 -4.40 -10.31
CA ILE A 22 7.25 -4.68 -10.96
C ILE A 22 7.05 -5.73 -12.05
N PHE A 23 7.57 -5.43 -13.25
CA PHE A 23 7.61 -6.35 -14.38
C PHE A 23 9.05 -6.84 -14.56
N ALA A 24 9.34 -8.04 -14.07
CA ALA A 24 10.64 -8.69 -14.17
C ALA A 24 10.59 -9.87 -15.14
N PRO A 25 11.75 -10.32 -15.66
CA PRO A 25 11.83 -11.55 -16.45
C PRO A 25 11.30 -12.80 -15.72
N SER A 26 11.40 -12.83 -14.39
CA SER A 26 10.87 -13.91 -13.53
C SER A 26 9.37 -13.82 -13.27
N GLY A 27 8.70 -12.73 -13.65
CA GLY A 27 7.26 -12.57 -13.46
C GLY A 27 6.85 -11.14 -13.11
N VAL A 28 5.58 -10.99 -12.76
CA VAL A 28 5.02 -9.74 -12.26
C VAL A 28 4.88 -9.83 -10.75
N PHE A 29 5.34 -8.81 -10.04
CA PHE A 29 5.32 -8.75 -8.59
C PHE A 29 4.61 -7.47 -8.14
N ALA A 30 3.73 -7.59 -7.17
CA ALA A 30 3.12 -6.47 -6.47
C ALA A 30 3.97 -6.17 -5.22
N VAL A 31 4.32 -4.90 -5.03
CA VAL A 31 5.05 -4.40 -3.86
C VAL A 31 4.13 -3.41 -3.16
N SER A 32 3.87 -3.62 -1.88
CA SER A 32 3.04 -2.74 -1.07
C SER A 32 3.66 -2.45 0.29
N ILE A 33 3.15 -1.42 0.96
CA ILE A 33 3.40 -1.14 2.37
C ILE A 33 2.17 -1.58 3.16
N PHE A 34 2.37 -2.44 4.16
CA PHE A 34 1.31 -2.92 5.05
C PHE A 34 1.52 -2.39 6.46
N GLU A 35 0.49 -1.75 7.03
CA GLU A 35 0.53 -1.10 8.34
C GLU A 35 -0.72 -1.33 9.22
N ASP A 36 -1.64 -2.21 8.79
CA ASP A 36 -2.84 -2.52 9.59
C ASP A 36 -2.47 -3.36 10.83
N GLY A 37 -2.58 -2.74 12.00
CA GLY A 37 -2.35 -3.38 13.29
C GLY A 37 -0.88 -3.74 13.59
N VAL A 38 0.06 -3.30 12.75
CA VAL A 38 1.52 -3.52 12.88
C VAL A 38 2.30 -2.29 12.40
N PRO A 39 3.57 -2.11 12.80
CA PRO A 39 4.43 -1.13 12.15
C PRO A 39 4.53 -1.36 10.64
N PRO A 40 4.75 -0.31 9.83
CA PRO A 40 4.75 -0.42 8.37
C PRO A 40 5.85 -1.36 7.89
N VAL A 41 5.50 -2.31 7.02
CA VAL A 41 6.42 -3.30 6.43
C VAL A 41 6.20 -3.42 4.93
N PHE A 42 7.27 -3.74 4.19
CA PHE A 42 7.13 -4.07 2.77
C PHE A 42 6.55 -5.46 2.61
N ARG A 43 5.60 -5.61 1.69
CA ARG A 43 5.16 -6.92 1.19
C ARG A 43 5.42 -7.04 -0.30
N ILE A 44 5.95 -8.18 -0.73
CA ILE A 44 6.13 -8.51 -2.14
C ILE A 44 5.37 -9.80 -2.44
N THR A 45 4.36 -9.69 -3.30
CA THR A 45 3.48 -10.79 -3.68
C THR A 45 3.61 -11.06 -5.18
N PRO A 46 3.87 -12.29 -5.62
CA PRO A 46 3.86 -12.63 -7.02
C PRO A 46 2.42 -12.59 -7.58
N ALA A 47 2.24 -12.02 -8.77
CA ALA A 47 0.93 -11.96 -9.42
C ALA A 47 0.42 -13.35 -9.84
N THR A 48 1.31 -14.34 -9.95
CA THR A 48 0.97 -15.73 -10.22
C THR A 48 1.73 -16.66 -9.29
N GLN A 49 1.07 -17.74 -8.83
CA GLN A 49 1.67 -18.73 -7.93
C GLN A 49 2.88 -19.48 -8.52
N THR A 50 3.13 -19.36 -9.82
CA THR A 50 4.28 -19.97 -10.50
C THR A 50 5.57 -19.16 -10.37
N SER A 51 5.47 -17.88 -9.99
CA SER A 51 6.61 -16.97 -9.90
C SER A 51 7.09 -16.93 -8.45
N ARG A 52 7.95 -17.86 -8.06
CA ARG A 52 8.46 -17.94 -6.68
C ARG A 52 9.77 -17.16 -6.55
N LEU A 53 9.86 -16.28 -5.56
CA LEU A 53 11.08 -15.55 -5.23
C LEU A 53 11.72 -16.17 -3.98
N ASP A 54 13.02 -16.43 -4.05
CA ASP A 54 13.81 -16.78 -2.88
C ASP A 54 14.08 -15.52 -2.05
N ALA A 55 13.58 -15.48 -0.81
CA ALA A 55 13.75 -14.33 0.09
C ALA A 55 15.21 -13.91 0.32
N THR A 56 16.15 -14.85 0.20
CA THR A 56 17.60 -14.57 0.33
C THR A 56 18.20 -13.88 -0.88
N ALA A 57 17.51 -13.89 -2.02
CA ALA A 57 17.94 -13.28 -3.28
C ALA A 57 17.19 -11.96 -3.58
N VAL A 58 16.30 -11.54 -2.68
CA VAL A 58 15.49 -10.33 -2.83
C VAL A 58 15.70 -9.41 -1.63
N SER A 59 15.87 -8.13 -1.92
CA SER A 59 15.95 -7.07 -0.91
C SER A 59 15.32 -5.79 -1.43
N VAL A 60 14.78 -4.97 -0.54
CA VAL A 60 14.28 -3.64 -0.88
C VAL A 60 15.27 -2.60 -0.35
N THR A 61 15.60 -1.58 -1.14
CA THR A 61 16.38 -0.43 -0.68
C THR A 61 15.55 0.83 -0.85
N THR A 62 15.24 1.51 0.23
CA THR A 62 14.62 2.84 0.16
C THR A 62 15.69 3.89 -0.09
N VAL A 63 15.32 4.92 -0.85
CA VAL A 63 16.12 6.12 -1.08
C VAL A 63 15.22 7.31 -0.73
N GLN A 64 15.49 7.91 0.42
CA GLN A 64 14.79 9.10 0.91
C GLN A 64 15.16 10.33 0.06
N PRO A 65 14.35 11.40 0.05
CA PRO A 65 14.62 12.62 -0.72
C PRO A 65 15.93 13.31 -0.33
N ASP A 66 16.38 13.16 0.92
CA ASP A 66 17.68 13.67 1.39
C ASP A 66 18.87 12.81 0.91
N GLY A 67 18.60 11.68 0.24
CA GLY A 67 19.58 10.74 -0.28
C GLY A 67 19.96 9.62 0.69
N THR A 68 19.42 9.62 1.91
CA THR A 68 19.58 8.52 2.86
C THR A 68 19.02 7.22 2.28
N GLN A 69 19.77 6.13 2.46
CA GLN A 69 19.37 4.81 1.97
C GLN A 69 19.28 3.82 3.11
N GLN A 70 18.26 2.96 3.06
CA GLN A 70 18.09 1.85 4.00
C GLN A 70 17.77 0.58 3.22
N VAL A 71 18.47 -0.49 3.56
CA VAL A 71 18.30 -1.81 2.94
C VAL A 71 17.49 -2.69 3.88
N PHE A 72 16.46 -3.34 3.36
CA PHE A 72 15.55 -4.21 4.07
C PHE A 72 15.74 -5.65 3.60
N ALA A 73 16.02 -6.54 4.55
CA ALA A 73 16.00 -7.98 4.29
C ALA A 73 14.57 -8.50 4.33
N LEU A 74 14.28 -9.51 3.50
CA LEU A 74 12.95 -10.10 3.43
C LEU A 74 12.90 -11.48 4.13
N ALA A 75 11.73 -11.80 4.68
CA ALA A 75 11.35 -13.11 5.18
C ALA A 75 10.29 -13.73 4.27
N ASP A 76 10.41 -15.03 4.00
CA ASP A 76 9.38 -15.78 3.29
C ASP A 76 8.20 -16.06 4.22
N ARG A 77 7.01 -15.59 3.86
CA ARG A 77 5.75 -15.87 4.57
C ARG A 77 4.88 -16.89 3.82
N GLY A 78 5.40 -17.49 2.75
CA GLY A 78 4.72 -18.48 1.93
C GLY A 78 4.12 -17.87 0.67
N ASP A 79 3.08 -17.05 0.82
CA ASP A 79 2.39 -16.40 -0.32
C ASP A 79 3.02 -15.05 -0.71
N TYR A 80 3.77 -14.44 0.21
CA TYR A 80 4.47 -13.17 0.01
C TYR A 80 5.79 -13.14 0.76
N LEU A 81 6.66 -12.21 0.37
CA LEU A 81 7.84 -11.83 1.13
C LEU A 81 7.53 -10.59 1.96
N GLU A 82 8.05 -10.52 3.19
CA GLU A 82 7.82 -9.40 4.11
C GLU A 82 9.14 -8.83 4.61
N SER A 83 9.27 -7.50 4.76
CA SER A 83 10.44 -6.91 5.39
C SER A 83 10.55 -7.31 6.86
N LYS A 84 11.77 -7.58 7.31
CA LYS A 84 12.05 -7.90 8.70
C LYS A 84 12.17 -6.67 9.60
N GLU A 85 12.45 -5.54 8.99
CA GLU A 85 12.54 -4.23 9.62
C GLU A 85 11.34 -3.38 9.23
N ASP A 86 10.94 -2.50 10.16
CA ASP A 86 9.87 -1.52 9.98
C ASP A 86 10.36 -0.37 9.07
N ILE A 87 9.45 0.18 8.27
CA ILE A 87 9.70 1.31 7.37
C ILE A 87 9.58 2.61 8.18
N PRO A 88 10.58 3.51 8.17
CA PRO A 88 10.46 4.79 8.84
C PRO A 88 9.55 5.75 8.05
N GLU A 89 8.65 6.45 8.75
CA GLU A 89 7.94 7.60 8.22
C GLU A 89 8.92 8.75 7.89
N PRO A 90 8.62 9.61 6.89
CA PRO A 90 7.45 9.57 6.02
C PRO A 90 7.58 8.51 4.91
N HIS A 91 6.46 7.96 4.43
CA HIS A 91 6.44 7.09 3.24
C HIS A 91 6.50 7.90 1.94
N SER A 92 7.47 8.80 1.85
CA SER A 92 7.80 9.54 0.62
C SER A 92 9.23 9.19 0.23
N PHE A 93 9.39 8.11 -0.52
CA PHE A 93 10.70 7.61 -0.94
C PHE A 93 10.63 6.79 -2.22
N LYS A 94 11.78 6.61 -2.86
CA LYS A 94 11.94 5.62 -3.92
C LYS A 94 12.33 4.28 -3.32
N ALA A 95 11.64 3.20 -3.68
CA ALA A 95 12.04 1.83 -3.34
C ALA A 95 12.70 1.15 -4.54
N ILE A 96 13.91 0.64 -4.35
CA ILE A 96 14.66 -0.16 -5.32
C ILE A 96 14.57 -1.61 -4.87
N VAL A 97 13.83 -2.42 -5.61
CA VAL A 97 13.70 -3.84 -5.35
C VAL A 97 14.75 -4.58 -6.17
N ARG A 98 15.69 -5.20 -5.47
CA ARG A 98 16.72 -6.05 -6.06
C ARG A 98 16.21 -7.47 -6.14
N MET A 99 16.29 -8.06 -7.32
CA MET A 99 15.92 -9.43 -7.63
C MET A 99 17.07 -10.12 -8.40
N PRO A 100 17.06 -11.45 -8.58
CA PRO A 100 18.07 -12.16 -9.38
C PRO A 100 18.23 -11.62 -10.80
N ASP A 101 17.14 -11.13 -11.39
CA ASP A 101 17.09 -10.71 -12.78
C ASP A 101 17.33 -9.20 -12.99
N GLY A 102 17.52 -8.43 -11.91
CA GLY A 102 17.77 -7.00 -11.99
C GLY A 102 17.30 -6.20 -10.78
N GLU A 103 17.37 -4.88 -10.93
CA GLU A 103 16.89 -3.91 -9.94
C GLU A 103 15.75 -3.09 -10.54
N PHE A 104 14.68 -2.92 -9.76
CA PHE A 104 13.44 -2.30 -10.21
C PHE A 104 13.07 -1.17 -9.25
N GLY A 105 13.00 0.06 -9.77
CA GLY A 105 12.62 1.22 -8.98
C GLY A 105 11.11 1.45 -9.05
N VAL A 106 10.48 1.64 -7.89
CA VAL A 106 9.12 2.12 -7.72
C VAL A 106 9.12 3.29 -6.71
N GLU A 107 8.11 4.13 -6.76
CA GLU A 107 7.99 5.30 -5.88
C GLU A 107 6.80 5.08 -4.96
N PHE A 108 6.97 5.43 -3.68
CA PHE A 108 5.90 5.45 -2.70
C PHE A 108 5.75 6.89 -2.20
N GLU A 109 4.52 7.38 -2.20
CA GLU A 109 4.16 8.68 -1.64
C GLU A 109 2.87 8.56 -0.85
N GLU A 110 2.93 8.84 0.45
CA GLU A 110 1.73 8.98 1.27
C GLU A 110 0.83 10.08 0.71
N HIS A 111 -0.24 9.66 0.06
CA HIS A 111 -1.36 10.54 -0.23
C HIS A 111 -1.99 10.91 1.11
N GLU A 112 -1.70 12.12 1.62
CA GLU A 112 -2.46 12.70 2.72
C GLU A 112 -3.94 12.51 2.39
N HIS A 113 -4.65 11.74 3.22
CA HIS A 113 -6.09 11.54 3.12
C HIS A 113 -6.73 12.93 3.20
N HIS A 114 -6.97 13.56 2.06
CA HIS A 114 -7.89 14.67 2.01
C HIS A 114 -9.25 14.00 2.19
N ASP A 115 -9.78 14.07 3.41
CA ASP A 115 -11.20 13.96 3.64
C ASP A 115 -11.88 14.88 2.63
N ASP A 116 -12.37 14.33 1.51
CA ASP A 116 -13.40 14.96 0.71
C ASP A 116 -14.60 15.09 1.64
N ALA A 117 -14.62 16.18 2.40
CA ALA A 117 -15.80 16.62 3.10
C ALA A 117 -16.87 16.82 2.02
N ASP A 118 -17.76 15.84 1.93
CA ASP A 118 -19.08 15.92 1.33
C ASP A 118 -19.82 17.15 1.88
N GLU A 119 -19.52 18.34 1.35
CA GLU A 119 -20.46 19.46 1.43
C GLU A 119 -21.56 19.21 0.41
N ALA A 120 -22.55 18.49 0.91
CA ALA A 120 -23.89 18.38 0.36
C ALA A 120 -24.43 19.76 -0.07
N ALA A 121 -24.38 20.04 -1.37
CA ALA A 121 -25.24 21.02 -2.01
C ALA A 121 -26.38 20.28 -2.73
N THR A 122 -27.39 19.91 -1.94
CA THR A 122 -28.81 19.84 -2.28
C THR A 122 -29.18 19.29 -3.66
N ARG A 123 -29.58 18.01 -3.68
CA ARG A 123 -30.41 17.43 -4.74
C ARG A 123 -31.84 17.98 -4.64
N ASP A 124 -32.13 19.09 -5.31
CA ASP A 124 -33.52 19.50 -5.59
C ASP A 124 -34.09 18.66 -6.75
N HIS A 125 -34.54 17.44 -6.45
CA HIS A 125 -35.38 16.66 -7.35
C HIS A 125 -36.86 16.90 -7.02
N ASN A 126 -37.47 17.95 -7.58
CA ASN A 126 -38.90 18.16 -7.47
C ASN A 126 -39.64 17.37 -8.57
N ILE A 127 -39.94 16.09 -8.29
CA ILE A 127 -40.85 15.25 -9.08
C ILE A 127 -42.23 15.26 -8.39
N GLY A 128 -43.27 15.77 -9.06
CA GLY A 128 -44.66 15.34 -8.83
C GLY A 128 -45.77 16.40 -8.69
N ALA A 129 -46.54 16.55 -9.78
CA ALA A 129 -48.02 16.65 -9.88
C ALA A 129 -48.84 17.63 -9.02
N ALA A 130 -49.52 18.58 -9.70
CA ALA A 130 -50.96 18.85 -9.63
C ALA A 130 -51.41 19.72 -10.81
#